data_AF-A0A6M0G248-F1
#
_entry.id   AF-A0A6M0G248-F1
#
_cell.length_a   1.000
_cell.length_b   1.000
_cell.length_c   1.000
_cell.angle_alpha   90.00
_cell.angle_beta   90.00
_cell.angle_gamma   90.00
#
_symmetry.space_group_name_H-M   'P 1'
#
loop_
_entity.id
_entity.type
_entity.pdbx_description
1 polymer ?
#
loop_
_entity_poly.entity_id
_entity_poly.type
_entity_poly.pdbx_seq_one_letter_code
_entity_poly.pdbx_strand_id
1 'polypeptide(L)'
;MATLTLENLPDDLITEIQQLAKQNNQTINEQVINLLKQVLHKSQPPLKFLISPETDPTWEERRKATPQILADIDKRPCLNPADFGLPDSTELLREDRER
;
A
#
# COMPACT_ATOMS: atom_id res chain seq x y z
N MET A 1 -4.41 4.74 32.38
CA MET A 1 -5.31 3.78 31.71
C MET A 1 -6.01 4.55 30.61
N ALA A 2 -5.88 4.12 29.35
CA ALA A 2 -6.56 4.78 28.23
C ALA A 2 -7.92 4.13 28.02
N THR A 3 -8.96 4.93 27.81
CA THR A 3 -10.30 4.49 27.46
C THR A 3 -10.53 4.78 25.99
N LEU A 4 -10.87 3.77 25.21
CA LEU A 4 -11.22 3.90 23.81
C LEU A 4 -12.74 3.74 23.66
N THR A 5 -13.42 4.79 23.21
CA THR A 5 -14.83 4.74 22.83
C THR A 5 -14.89 4.63 21.31
N LEU A 6 -15.51 3.57 20.80
CA LEU A 6 -15.75 3.37 19.38
C LEU A 6 -17.21 3.73 19.11
N GLU A 7 -17.44 4.83 18.43
CA GLU A 7 -18.77 5.28 18.03
C GLU A 7 -18.96 5.01 16.53
N ASN A 8 -20.17 4.62 16.13
CA ASN A 8 -20.55 4.32 14.74
C ASN A 8 -19.81 3.13 14.12
N LEU A 9 -19.70 2.01 14.85
CA LEU A 9 -19.27 0.75 14.26
C LEU A 9 -20.44 0.10 13.49
N PRO A 10 -20.22 -0.39 12.27
CA PRO A 10 -21.18 -1.22 11.55
C PRO A 10 -21.61 -2.42 12.39
N ASP A 11 -22.91 -2.71 12.41
CA ASP A 11 -23.49 -3.82 13.18
C ASP A 11 -22.85 -5.16 12.78
N ASP A 12 -22.57 -5.34 11.49
CA ASP A 12 -21.91 -6.53 10.95
C ASP A 12 -20.55 -6.78 11.63
N LEU A 13 -19.72 -5.73 11.81
CA LEU A 13 -18.42 -5.86 12.46
C LEU A 13 -18.54 -6.21 13.96
N ILE A 14 -19.56 -5.70 14.65
CA ILE A 14 -19.82 -6.07 16.03
C ILE A 14 -20.17 -7.55 16.13
N THR A 15 -20.99 -8.08 15.20
CA THR A 15 -21.35 -9.50 15.21
C THR A 15 -20.14 -10.41 14.97
N GLU A 16 -19.25 -10.05 14.04
CA GLU A 16 -18.00 -10.79 13.80
C GLU A 16 -17.08 -10.78 15.02
N ILE A 17 -16.88 -9.61 15.65
CA ILE A 17 -16.04 -9.48 16.85
C ILE A 17 -16.64 -10.30 18.00
N GLN A 18 -17.97 -10.29 18.16
CA GLN A 18 -18.65 -11.11 19.17
C GLN A 18 -18.48 -12.61 18.90
N GLN A 19 -18.55 -13.04 17.64
CA GLN A 19 -18.36 -14.43 17.28
C GLN A 19 -16.92 -14.89 17.55
N LEU A 20 -15.94 -14.06 17.20
CA LEU A 20 -14.53 -14.31 17.50
C LEU A 20 -14.25 -14.34 19.00
N ALA A 21 -14.87 -13.45 19.78
CA ALA A 21 -14.74 -13.42 21.23
C ALA A 21 -15.29 -14.73 21.86
N LYS A 22 -16.45 -15.20 21.39
CA LYS A 22 -17.03 -16.50 21.81
C LYS A 22 -16.14 -17.68 21.47
N GLN A 23 -15.52 -17.68 20.29
CA GLN A 23 -14.60 -18.75 19.87
C GLN A 23 -13.33 -18.81 20.72
N ASN A 24 -12.81 -17.66 21.15
CA ASN A 24 -11.59 -17.56 21.94
C ASN A 24 -11.83 -17.57 23.46
N ASN A 25 -13.08 -17.75 23.92
CA ASN A 25 -13.49 -17.63 25.33
C ASN A 25 -13.02 -16.31 25.98
N GLN A 26 -13.06 -15.22 25.21
CA GLN A 26 -12.61 -13.90 25.65
C GLN A 26 -13.79 -12.91 25.71
N THR A 27 -13.63 -11.86 26.51
CA THR A 27 -14.58 -10.74 26.45
C THR A 27 -14.41 -9.96 25.15
N ILE A 28 -15.45 -9.25 24.72
CA ILE A 28 -15.40 -8.39 23.52
C ILE A 28 -14.25 -7.39 23.64
N ASN A 29 -14.06 -6.78 24.81
CA ASN A 29 -12.99 -5.83 25.07
C ASN A 29 -11.59 -6.45 24.92
N GLU A 30 -11.38 -7.66 25.46
CA GLU A 30 -10.11 -8.38 25.30
C GLU A 30 -9.84 -8.78 23.85
N GLN A 31 -10.87 -9.23 23.14
CA GLN A 31 -10.75 -9.57 21.72
C GLN A 31 -10.37 -8.34 20.88
N VAL A 32 -10.96 -7.18 21.17
CA VAL A 32 -10.60 -5.90 20.51
C VAL A 32 -9.15 -5.51 20.82
N ILE A 33 -8.72 -5.64 22.08
CA ILE A 33 -7.32 -5.37 22.48
C ILE A 33 -6.36 -6.32 21.75
N ASN A 34 -6.71 -7.61 21.66
CA ASN A 34 -5.88 -8.60 20.97
C ASN A 34 -5.80 -8.33 19.46
N LEU A 35 -6.90 -7.92 18.84
CA LEU A 35 -6.93 -7.54 17.43
C LEU A 35 -6.05 -6.30 17.18
N LEU A 36 -6.14 -5.28 18.03
CA LEU A 36 -5.28 -4.09 17.98
C LEU A 36 -3.80 -4.45 18.14
N LYS A 37 -3.46 -5.32 19.11
CA LYS A 37 -2.09 -5.83 19.28
C LYS A 37 -1.62 -6.57 18.04
N GLN A 38 -2.44 -7.46 17.48
CA GLN A 38 -2.10 -8.20 16.27
C GLN A 38 -1.86 -7.27 15.07
N VAL A 39 -2.64 -6.21 14.92
CA VAL A 39 -2.44 -5.21 13.85
C VAL A 39 -1.16 -4.40 14.07
N LEU A 40 -0.82 -4.05 15.32
CA LEU A 40 0.44 -3.39 15.63
C LEU A 40 1.67 -4.30 15.40
N HIS A 41 1.53 -5.60 15.66
CA HIS A 41 2.59 -6.59 15.45
C HIS A 41 2.68 -7.09 14.00
N LYS A 42 1.57 -7.06 13.24
CA LYS A 42 1.59 -7.16 11.78
C LYS A 42 2.18 -5.87 11.26
N SER A 43 3.50 -5.81 11.23
CA SER A 43 4.33 -4.80 10.57
C SER A 43 3.52 -4.17 9.45
N GLN A 44 3.03 -2.94 9.69
CA GLN A 44 2.37 -2.17 8.66
C GLN A 44 3.33 -2.18 7.49
N PRO A 45 2.93 -2.63 6.27
CA PRO A 45 3.83 -2.55 5.14
C PRO A 45 4.29 -1.10 5.07
N PRO A 46 5.59 -0.81 5.17
CA PRO A 46 6.06 0.56 5.16
C PRO A 46 5.47 1.21 3.91
N LEU A 47 4.83 2.36 4.09
CA LEU A 47 4.33 3.17 2.97
C LEU A 47 5.46 3.20 1.95
N LYS A 48 5.20 2.71 0.72
CA LYS A 48 6.23 2.47 -0.32
C LYS A 48 7.10 3.70 -0.63
N PHE A 49 6.66 4.88 -0.19
CA PHE A 49 7.31 6.17 -0.36
C PHE A 49 8.30 6.55 0.75
N LEU A 50 8.35 5.80 1.87
CA LEU A 50 9.24 6.04 3.02
C LEU A 50 10.26 4.90 3.22
N ILE A 51 10.74 4.29 2.14
CA ILE A 51 11.76 3.24 2.22
C ILE A 51 13.11 3.93 2.38
N SER A 52 13.47 4.24 3.62
CA SER A 52 14.80 4.69 4.02
C SER A 52 15.68 3.46 4.34
N PRO A 53 17.02 3.52 4.18
CA PRO A 53 17.92 2.38 4.43
C PRO A 53 17.80 1.78 5.83
N GLU A 54 17.34 2.58 6.79
CA GLU A 54 17.29 2.23 8.21
C GLU A 54 16.12 1.30 8.57
N THR A 55 15.10 1.18 7.71
CA THR A 55 13.83 0.50 8.03
C THR A 55 13.63 -0.83 7.29
N ASP A 56 14.39 -1.09 6.23
CA ASP A 56 14.24 -2.30 5.41
C ASP A 56 15.60 -2.98 5.16
N PRO A 57 15.85 -4.19 5.70
CA PRO A 57 17.08 -4.93 5.46
C PRO A 57 17.27 -5.34 3.99
N THR A 58 16.21 -5.30 3.17
CA THR A 58 16.26 -5.61 1.72
C THR A 58 16.49 -4.38 0.84
N TRP A 59 16.66 -3.19 1.43
CA TRP A 59 16.88 -1.94 0.69
C TRP A 59 18.12 -2.00 -0.21
N GLU A 60 19.24 -2.52 0.30
CA GLU A 60 20.48 -2.62 -0.47
C GLU A 60 20.34 -3.57 -1.67
N GLU A 61 19.64 -4.68 -1.51
CA GLU A 61 19.39 -5.65 -2.57
C GLU A 61 18.54 -5.03 -3.69
N ARG A 62 17.47 -4.33 -3.32
CA ARG A 62 16.63 -3.60 -4.29
C ARG A 62 17.40 -2.51 -5.02
N ARG A 63 18.22 -1.74 -4.29
CA ARG A 63 19.07 -0.70 -4.89
C ARG A 63 20.07 -1.28 -5.89
N LYS A 64 20.66 -2.44 -5.58
CA LYS A 64 21.57 -3.16 -6.49
C LYS A 64 20.83 -3.72 -7.72
N ALA A 65 19.54 -4.01 -7.61
CA ALA A 65 18.71 -4.47 -8.73
C ALA A 65 18.24 -3.32 -9.65
N THR A 66 18.18 -2.07 -9.17
CA THR A 66 17.71 -0.92 -9.97
C THR A 66 18.44 -0.74 -11.31
N PRO A 67 19.79 -0.81 -11.39
CA PRO A 67 20.50 -0.69 -12.66
C PRO A 67 20.14 -1.78 -13.67
N GLN A 68 19.86 -3.01 -13.20
CA GLN A 68 19.44 -4.11 -14.08
C GLN A 68 18.04 -3.87 -14.63
N ILE A 69 17.12 -3.39 -13.80
CA ILE A 69 15.76 -3.04 -14.22
C ILE A 69 15.79 -1.92 -15.27
N LEU A 70 16.61 -0.88 -15.07
CA LEU A 70 16.77 0.21 -16.05
C LEU A 70 17.33 -0.32 -17.37
N ALA A 71 18.39 -1.13 -17.32
CA ALA A 71 18.97 -1.73 -18.53
C ALA A 71 17.96 -2.64 -19.27
N ASP A 72 17.06 -3.31 -18.55
CA ASP A 72 16.01 -4.12 -19.17
C ASP A 72 14.85 -3.30 -19.71
N ILE A 73 14.59 -2.09 -19.18
CA ILE A 73 13.64 -1.13 -19.76
C ILE A 73 14.22 -0.55 -21.05
N ASP A 74 15.49 -0.16 -21.05
CA ASP A 74 16.16 0.43 -22.23
C ASP A 74 16.25 -0.54 -23.42
N LYS A 75 16.25 -1.85 -23.16
CA LYS A 75 16.20 -2.88 -24.21
C LYS A 75 14.81 -3.05 -24.82
N ARG A 76 13.76 -2.52 -24.21
CA ARG A 76 12.40 -2.68 -24.73
C ARG A 76 12.26 -1.83 -25.99
N PRO A 77 11.62 -2.36 -27.06
CA PRO A 77 11.28 -1.55 -28.21
C PRO A 77 10.37 -0.41 -27.78
N CYS A 78 10.84 0.83 -27.88
CA CYS A 78 9.99 1.99 -27.73
C CYS A 78 9.12 2.10 -28.98
N LEU A 79 7.80 2.07 -28.81
CA LEU A 79 6.85 2.34 -29.89
C LEU A 79 6.77 3.86 -30.09
N ASN A 80 7.00 4.32 -31.31
CA ASN A 80 6.79 5.72 -31.65
C ASN A 80 5.30 5.94 -31.99
N PRO A 81 4.57 6.84 -31.30
CA PRO A 81 3.16 7.12 -31.62
C PRO A 81 2.93 7.50 -33.09
N ALA A 82 3.92 8.15 -33.71
CA ALA A 82 3.89 8.52 -35.12
C ALA A 82 3.74 7.32 -36.06
N ASP A 83 4.28 6.14 -35.70
CA ASP A 83 4.18 4.92 -36.51
C ASP A 83 2.73 4.39 -36.59
N PHE A 84 1.86 4.84 -35.67
CA PHE A 84 0.44 4.49 -35.60
C PHE A 84 -0.47 5.65 -35.99
N GLY A 85 0.08 6.75 -36.53
CA GLY A 85 -0.66 7.95 -36.88
C GLY A 85 -1.25 8.70 -35.68
N LEU A 86 -0.71 8.47 -34.48
CA LEU A 86 -1.11 9.17 -33.27
C LEU A 86 -0.22 10.40 -33.06
N PRO A 87 -0.79 11.53 -32.60
CA PRO A 87 -0.02 12.72 -32.26
C PRO A 87 0.94 12.43 -31.11
N ASP A 88 2.08 13.12 -31.10
CA ASP A 88 3.04 12.97 -30.02
C ASP A 88 2.42 13.46 -28.69
N SER A 89 2.74 12.76 -27.62
CA SER A 89 2.44 13.14 -26.25
C SER A 89 2.83 14.59 -25.92
N THR A 90 3.93 15.09 -26.49
CA THR A 90 4.31 16.50 -26.28
C THR A 90 3.38 17.49 -26.98
N GLU A 91 2.79 17.12 -28.10
CA GLU A 91 1.78 17.96 -28.79
C GLU A 91 0.48 18.01 -27.99
N LEU A 92 0.01 16.86 -27.51
CA LEU A 92 -1.20 16.78 -26.68
C LEU A 92 -1.07 17.62 -25.40
N LEU A 93 0.11 17.61 -24.76
CA LEU A 93 0.37 18.44 -23.58
C LEU A 93 0.45 19.94 -23.89
N ARG A 94 0.83 20.34 -25.11
CA ARG A 94 0.78 21.75 -25.52
C ARG A 94 -0.66 22.18 -25.76
N GLU A 95 -1.44 21.37 -26.48
CA GLU A 95 -2.85 21.65 -26.73
C GLU A 95 -3.64 21.86 -25.43
N ASP A 96 -3.41 21.02 -24.42
CA ASP A 96 -4.09 21.14 -23.12
C ASP A 96 -3.69 22.42 -22.35
N ARG A 97 -2.47 22.93 -22.56
CA ARG A 97 -2.01 24.18 -21.93
C ARG A 97 -2.51 25.45 -22.62
N GLU A 98 -2.82 25.37 -23.90
CA GLU A 98 -3.36 26.47 -24.70
C GLU A 98 -4.90 26.55 -24.64
N ARG A 99 -5.53 25.70 -23.80
CA ARG A 99 -6.99 25.59 -23.63
C ARG A 99 -7.56 26.50 -22.55
#